data_AF-A0A7K5FRU0-F1
#
_entry.id   AF-A0A7K5FRU0-F1
#
_cell.length_a   1.000
_cell.length_b   1.000
_cell.length_c   1.000
_cell.angle_alpha   90.00
_cell.angle_beta   90.00
_cell.angle_gamma   90.00
#
_symmetry.space_group_name_H-M   'P 1'
#
loop_
_entity.id
_entity.type
_entity.pdbx_description
1 polymer ?
#
loop_
_entity_poly.entity_id
_entity_poly.type
_entity_poly.pdbx_seq_one_letter_code
_entity_poly.pdbx_strand_id
1 'polypeptide(L)'
;QLVCEDVNVDRFYPVLYPKASRLILAFDEHVLSNHFKFGVIYQKLGQTSEEELFGTTEESPAFTEFLDVLGQRVQLRDFKGFRGGLDVTHGQTGSESIYCHFRDKEIMFHVSTKLPYTEGDAQQLQRKRHIGNDIVAVVFQDENTPFVPDMIASNFLHAFVVVQLEQGSDQGTLYKVSVTARDDVPFFGPPLPDPAVFRKGPEFQEFLLTKLINAEYACYKAEKFAKLEERTRAALLETLHEELQARSQAMLGLGPDDERPDNGAAAPGFFESFK
;
A
#
# COMPACT_ATOMS: atom_id res chain seq x y z
N GLN A 1 -2.11 9.98 -35.29
CA GLN A 1 -3.34 9.66 -34.53
C GLN A 1 -3.49 10.75 -33.48
N LEU A 2 -4.65 11.38 -33.37
CA LEU A 2 -4.93 12.32 -32.28
C LEU A 2 -5.10 11.53 -30.97
N VAL A 3 -4.84 12.16 -29.83
CA VAL A 3 -4.72 11.47 -28.52
C VAL A 3 -6.08 11.14 -27.90
N CYS A 4 -7.11 11.95 -28.13
CA CYS A 4 -8.46 11.73 -27.62
C CYS A 4 -9.48 12.30 -28.61
N GLU A 5 -10.28 11.43 -29.24
CA GLU A 5 -11.25 11.82 -30.29
C GLU A 5 -12.50 12.51 -29.71
N ASP A 6 -12.77 12.30 -28.43
CA ASP A 6 -13.94 12.86 -27.72
C ASP A 6 -13.76 14.34 -27.33
N VAL A 7 -12.57 14.91 -27.52
CA VAL A 7 -12.31 16.32 -27.17
C VAL A 7 -13.02 17.25 -28.16
N ASN A 8 -14.09 17.89 -27.69
CA ASN A 8 -14.88 18.83 -28.46
C ASN A 8 -14.82 20.24 -27.84
N VAL A 9 -13.81 21.03 -28.24
CA VAL A 9 -13.61 22.41 -27.79
C VAL A 9 -13.23 23.30 -28.97
N ASP A 10 -13.65 24.57 -28.94
CA ASP A 10 -13.35 25.52 -30.02
C ASP A 10 -11.87 25.90 -30.08
N ARG A 11 -11.18 25.91 -28.92
CA ARG A 11 -9.78 26.31 -28.80
C ARG A 11 -9.15 25.82 -27.50
N PHE A 12 -7.82 25.80 -27.47
CA PHE A 12 -7.01 25.66 -26.26
C PHE A 12 -6.34 26.99 -25.91
N TYR A 13 -6.00 27.16 -24.63
CA TYR A 13 -5.27 28.33 -24.15
C TYR A 13 -3.83 27.95 -23.81
N PRO A 14 -2.83 28.79 -24.17
CA PRO A 14 -1.45 28.51 -23.84
C PRO A 14 -1.22 28.65 -22.33
N VAL A 15 -0.49 27.68 -21.76
CA VAL A 15 0.00 27.76 -20.37
C VAL A 15 1.28 28.60 -20.37
N LEU A 16 1.25 29.76 -19.72
CA LEU A 16 2.34 30.75 -19.75
C LEU A 16 3.13 30.81 -18.44
N TYR A 17 2.64 30.14 -17.39
CA TYR A 17 3.29 30.14 -16.08
C TYR A 17 4.63 29.39 -16.11
N PRO A 18 5.78 30.03 -15.81
CA PRO A 18 7.10 29.40 -15.94
C PRO A 18 7.34 28.16 -15.08
N LYS A 19 6.61 28.00 -13.95
CA LYS A 19 6.70 26.80 -13.11
C LYS A 19 5.60 25.77 -13.40
N ALA A 20 4.81 25.94 -14.46
CA ALA A 20 3.70 25.05 -14.81
C ALA A 20 4.14 23.59 -14.96
N SER A 21 5.29 23.35 -15.61
CA SER A 21 5.82 22.00 -15.80
C SER A 21 6.06 21.24 -14.49
N ARG A 22 6.42 21.93 -13.41
CA ARG A 22 6.59 21.31 -12.09
C ARG A 22 5.25 20.91 -11.46
N LEU A 23 4.22 21.76 -11.62
CA LEU A 23 2.88 21.46 -11.12
C LEU A 23 2.25 20.29 -11.90
N ILE A 24 2.42 20.28 -13.22
CA ILE A 24 1.96 19.18 -14.08
C ILE A 24 2.67 17.88 -13.72
N LEU A 25 3.99 17.91 -13.51
CA LEU A 25 4.74 16.72 -13.09
C LEU A 25 4.26 16.20 -11.73
N ALA A 26 4.08 17.08 -10.74
CA ALA A 26 3.56 16.69 -9.42
C ALA A 26 2.14 16.09 -9.53
N PHE A 27 1.30 16.62 -10.42
CA PHE A 27 0.02 16.01 -10.74
C PHE A 27 0.19 14.66 -11.41
N ASP A 28 1.04 14.47 -12.42
CA ASP A 28 1.17 13.16 -13.07
C ASP A 28 1.73 12.09 -12.13
N GLU A 29 2.63 12.46 -11.23
CA GLU A 29 3.28 11.54 -10.28
C GLU A 29 2.45 11.24 -9.02
N HIS A 30 1.29 11.88 -8.81
CA HIS A 30 0.49 11.70 -7.58
C HIS A 30 0.03 10.24 -7.35
N VAL A 31 -0.05 9.44 -8.41
CA VAL A 31 -0.43 8.02 -8.36
C VAL A 31 0.76 7.10 -8.08
N LEU A 32 1.99 7.59 -8.18
CA LEU A 32 3.18 6.78 -7.96
C LEU A 32 3.46 6.66 -6.47
N SER A 33 3.19 5.49 -5.90
CA SER A 33 3.64 5.16 -4.55
C SER A 33 5.01 4.46 -4.56
N ASN A 34 5.91 4.99 -3.74
CA ASN A 34 7.16 4.33 -3.35
C ASN A 34 7.08 3.71 -1.94
N HIS A 35 5.92 3.80 -1.30
CA HIS A 35 5.69 3.33 0.06
C HIS A 35 4.55 2.32 0.07
N PHE A 36 4.82 1.14 0.59
CA PHE A 36 3.83 0.06 0.66
C PHE A 36 3.67 -0.42 2.09
N LYS A 37 2.46 -0.84 2.43
CA LYS A 37 2.14 -1.45 3.71
C LYS A 37 1.31 -2.70 3.51
N PHE A 38 1.73 -3.79 4.13
CA PHE A 38 1.09 -5.09 3.95
C PHE A 38 0.82 -5.73 5.29
N GLY A 39 -0.37 -6.30 5.44
CA GLY A 39 -0.71 -7.12 6.59
C GLY A 39 0.08 -8.42 6.60
N VAL A 40 0.45 -8.94 7.77
CA VAL A 40 0.94 -10.32 7.93
C VAL A 40 0.15 -10.97 9.04
N ILE A 41 -0.62 -12.00 8.70
CA ILE A 41 -1.50 -12.74 9.60
C ILE A 41 -0.94 -14.15 9.75
N TYR A 42 -0.82 -14.62 10.99
CA TYR A 42 -0.45 -15.99 11.29
C TYR A 42 -1.71 -16.81 11.60
N GLN A 43 -1.98 -17.82 10.77
CA GLN A 43 -3.13 -18.71 10.91
C GLN A 43 -2.67 -20.08 11.39
N LYS A 44 -3.07 -20.45 12.62
CA LYS A 44 -2.85 -21.79 13.18
C LYS A 44 -3.86 -22.79 12.60
N LEU A 45 -3.53 -24.08 12.73
CA LEU A 45 -4.39 -25.17 12.26
C LEU A 45 -5.83 -25.02 12.78
N GLY A 46 -6.77 -25.02 11.85
CA GLY A 46 -8.21 -25.00 12.15
C GLY A 46 -8.80 -23.64 12.52
N GLN A 47 -7.99 -22.57 12.62
CA GLN A 47 -8.51 -21.22 12.85
C GLN A 47 -9.25 -20.72 11.60
N THR A 48 -10.51 -20.33 11.77
CA THR A 48 -11.38 -19.92 10.64
C THR A 48 -12.22 -18.68 10.94
N SER A 49 -12.14 -18.15 12.16
CA SER A 49 -12.81 -16.91 12.56
C SER A 49 -11.83 -15.73 12.62
N GLU A 50 -12.35 -14.52 12.40
CA GLU A 50 -11.57 -13.28 12.51
C GLU A 50 -10.93 -13.11 13.90
N GLU A 51 -11.68 -13.46 14.96
CA GLU A 51 -11.21 -13.43 16.35
C GLU A 51 -9.99 -14.35 16.54
N GLU A 52 -10.02 -15.58 16.02
CA GLU A 52 -8.89 -16.51 16.11
C GLU A 52 -7.67 -16.00 15.33
N LEU A 53 -7.88 -15.47 14.12
CA LEU A 53 -6.82 -14.98 13.24
C LEU A 53 -6.06 -13.80 13.86
N PHE A 54 -6.77 -12.86 14.49
CA PHE A 54 -6.14 -11.72 15.16
C PHE A 54 -5.79 -11.98 16.63
N GLY A 55 -6.33 -13.03 17.25
CA GLY A 55 -6.07 -13.39 18.65
C GLY A 55 -4.71 -14.04 18.88
N THR A 56 -4.03 -14.52 17.84
CA THR A 56 -2.75 -15.22 17.97
C THR A 56 -1.62 -14.30 18.43
N THR A 57 -0.99 -14.63 19.56
CA THR A 57 0.16 -13.88 20.13
C THR A 57 1.48 -14.62 20.02
N GLU A 58 1.46 -15.94 20.03
CA GLU A 58 2.65 -16.78 19.93
C GLU A 58 3.12 -16.91 18.47
N GLU A 59 4.43 -16.82 18.26
CA GLU A 59 5.08 -17.04 16.97
C GLU A 59 5.65 -18.47 16.92
N SER A 60 5.35 -19.24 15.87
CA SER A 60 6.04 -20.52 15.64
C SER A 60 7.49 -20.27 15.18
N PRO A 61 8.40 -21.25 15.33
CA PRO A 61 9.75 -21.14 14.78
C PRO A 61 9.74 -20.89 13.26
N ALA A 62 8.84 -21.55 12.54
CA ALA A 62 8.72 -21.40 11.09
C ALA A 62 8.14 -20.04 10.70
N PHE A 63 7.17 -19.51 11.45
CA PHE A 63 6.67 -18.15 11.23
C PHE A 63 7.77 -17.12 11.50
N THR A 64 8.52 -17.29 12.58
CA THR A 64 9.65 -16.41 12.93
C THR A 64 10.71 -16.41 11.83
N GLU A 65 11.04 -17.59 11.28
CA GLU A 65 11.94 -17.76 10.14
C GLU A 65 11.38 -17.12 8.86
N PHE A 66 10.08 -17.24 8.61
CA PHE A 66 9.42 -16.61 7.47
C PHE A 66 9.45 -15.08 7.55
N LEU A 67 9.28 -14.50 8.74
CA LEU A 67 9.40 -13.05 8.93
C LEU A 67 10.80 -12.53 8.55
N ASP A 68 11.85 -13.32 8.77
CA ASP A 68 13.21 -13.01 8.32
C ASP A 68 13.37 -13.07 6.79
N VAL A 69 12.52 -13.83 6.09
CA VAL A 69 12.47 -13.84 4.62
C VAL A 69 11.81 -12.58 4.09
N LEU A 70 10.81 -12.03 4.78
CA LEU A 70 10.12 -10.81 4.34
C LEU A 70 11.03 -9.59 4.38
N GLY A 71 11.79 -9.42 5.48
CA GLY A 71 12.62 -8.25 5.67
C GLY A 71 13.35 -8.23 6.98
N GLN A 72 13.87 -7.06 7.33
CA GLN A 72 14.60 -6.82 8.56
C GLN A 72 13.65 -6.53 9.73
N ARG A 73 13.94 -7.10 10.91
CA ARG A 73 13.35 -6.66 12.18
C ARG A 73 13.86 -5.26 12.54
N VAL A 74 12.95 -4.32 12.72
CA VAL A 74 13.26 -2.93 13.07
C VAL A 74 12.55 -2.56 14.37
N GLN A 75 13.25 -1.81 15.24
CA GLN A 75 12.63 -1.19 16.41
C GLN A 75 11.81 0.01 15.95
N LEU A 76 10.57 0.12 16.41
CA LEU A 76 9.66 1.20 16.02
C LEU A 76 10.04 2.53 16.67
N ARG A 77 10.53 2.48 17.92
CA ARG A 77 10.98 3.68 18.63
C ARG A 77 12.08 4.39 17.83
N ASP A 78 11.85 5.66 17.52
CA ASP A 78 12.76 6.52 16.76
C ASP A 78 13.08 6.05 15.33
N PHE A 79 12.31 5.10 14.77
CA PHE A 79 12.48 4.61 13.39
C PHE A 79 12.36 5.75 12.38
N LYS A 80 13.25 5.75 11.37
CA LYS A 80 13.39 6.86 10.41
C LYS A 80 12.87 6.56 9.00
N GLY A 81 12.60 5.29 8.69
CA GLY A 81 12.00 4.91 7.41
C GLY A 81 10.48 5.10 7.40
N PHE A 82 9.86 4.63 6.34
CA PHE A 82 8.41 4.62 6.20
C PHE A 82 7.72 3.80 7.28
N ARG A 83 6.95 4.48 8.13
CA ARG A 83 6.33 3.86 9.32
C ARG A 83 5.02 3.12 9.06
N GLY A 84 4.42 3.19 7.87
CA GLY A 84 3.18 2.46 7.55
C GLY A 84 1.92 2.86 8.36
N GLY A 85 2.00 3.87 9.23
CA GLY A 85 0.94 4.21 10.19
C GLY A 85 1.21 3.71 11.61
N LEU A 86 2.32 2.99 11.82
CA LEU A 86 2.79 2.59 13.15
C LEU A 86 3.30 3.80 13.95
N ASP A 87 3.23 3.68 15.27
CA ASP A 87 3.71 4.67 16.22
C ASP A 87 5.20 4.48 16.51
N VAL A 88 5.99 5.48 16.13
CA VAL A 88 7.45 5.52 16.31
C VAL A 88 7.87 6.35 17.53
N THR A 89 6.90 6.88 18.29
CA THR A 89 7.12 7.88 19.35
C THR A 89 6.71 7.39 20.73
N HIS A 90 5.53 6.81 20.88
CA HIS A 90 4.95 6.45 22.20
C HIS A 90 4.81 4.94 22.42
N GLY A 91 5.18 4.11 21.44
CA GLY A 91 5.13 2.64 21.55
C GLY A 91 3.71 2.04 21.55
N GLN A 92 2.71 2.75 21.02
CA GLN A 92 1.31 2.31 21.03
C GLN A 92 0.99 1.21 20.02
N THR A 93 1.92 0.84 19.14
CA THR A 93 1.71 -0.15 18.07
C THR A 93 2.74 -1.27 18.11
N GLY A 94 3.22 -1.60 19.31
CA GLY A 94 4.28 -2.58 19.52
C GLY A 94 5.67 -1.93 19.59
N SER A 95 6.68 -2.74 19.87
CA SER A 95 8.07 -2.30 19.98
C SER A 95 8.86 -2.47 18.67
N GLU A 96 8.48 -3.44 17.84
CA GLU A 96 9.20 -3.78 16.62
C GLU A 96 8.23 -4.17 15.50
N SER A 97 8.73 -4.16 14.25
CA SER A 97 8.04 -4.73 13.11
C SER A 97 9.04 -5.27 12.07
N ILE A 98 8.54 -5.77 10.95
CA ILE A 98 9.34 -6.15 9.78
C ILE A 98 9.27 -5.03 8.73
N TYR A 99 10.42 -4.71 8.16
CA TYR A 99 10.59 -3.65 7.19
C TYR A 99 11.63 -4.03 6.15
N CYS A 100 11.47 -3.60 4.89
CA CYS A 100 12.51 -3.74 3.89
C CYS A 100 12.51 -2.62 2.85
N HIS A 101 13.66 -2.45 2.19
CA HIS A 101 13.77 -1.74 0.93
C HIS A 101 13.76 -2.74 -0.23
N PHE A 102 12.92 -2.50 -1.23
CA PHE A 102 12.82 -3.33 -2.42
C PHE A 102 12.65 -2.46 -3.68
N ARG A 103 13.65 -2.46 -4.57
CA ARG A 103 13.64 -1.68 -5.84
C ARG A 103 13.24 -0.21 -5.64
N ASP A 104 13.95 0.48 -4.74
CA ASP A 104 13.70 1.88 -4.34
C ASP A 104 12.34 2.15 -3.68
N LYS A 105 11.65 1.09 -3.23
CA LYS A 105 10.41 1.17 -2.48
C LYS A 105 10.65 0.78 -1.02
N GLU A 106 9.98 1.47 -0.12
CA GLU A 106 9.96 1.14 1.31
C GLU A 106 8.70 0.32 1.62
N ILE A 107 8.86 -0.80 2.31
CA ILE A 107 7.75 -1.70 2.64
C ILE A 107 7.71 -1.90 4.15
N MET A 108 6.62 -1.48 4.78
CA MET A 108 6.33 -1.74 6.19
C MET A 108 5.33 -2.89 6.31
N PHE A 109 5.63 -3.89 7.14
CA PHE A 109 4.68 -4.96 7.41
C PHE A 109 3.92 -4.71 8.70
N HIS A 110 2.62 -4.97 8.70
CA HIS A 110 1.78 -4.98 9.89
C HIS A 110 1.64 -6.42 10.37
N VAL A 111 2.58 -6.87 11.19
CA VAL A 111 2.63 -8.26 11.68
C VAL A 111 1.69 -8.43 12.87
N SER A 112 0.69 -9.31 12.74
CA SER A 112 -0.38 -9.48 13.73
C SER A 112 0.16 -9.78 15.14
N THR A 113 1.18 -10.65 15.24
CA THR A 113 1.82 -11.04 16.51
C THR A 113 2.66 -9.93 17.15
N LYS A 114 3.14 -8.95 16.35
CA LYS A 114 3.97 -7.83 16.83
C LYS A 114 3.14 -6.59 17.18
N LEU A 115 1.88 -6.55 16.75
CA LEU A 115 0.91 -5.54 17.16
C LEU A 115 0.35 -5.86 18.55
N PRO A 116 0.00 -4.83 19.35
CA PRO A 116 -0.50 -5.03 20.71
C PRO A 116 -1.72 -5.93 20.75
N TYR A 117 -1.70 -6.88 21.69
CA TYR A 117 -2.87 -7.70 22.03
C TYR A 117 -3.67 -6.99 23.13
N THR A 118 -4.99 -6.99 23.01
CA THR A 118 -5.88 -6.41 24.02
C THR A 118 -6.74 -7.51 24.64
N GLU A 119 -6.51 -7.82 25.92
CA GLU A 119 -7.30 -8.83 26.63
C GLU A 119 -8.78 -8.40 26.72
N GLY A 120 -9.69 -9.34 26.43
CA GLY A 120 -11.14 -9.08 26.43
C GLY A 120 -11.69 -8.40 25.17
N ASP A 121 -10.84 -8.01 24.21
CA ASP A 121 -11.27 -7.49 22.90
C ASP A 121 -11.29 -8.62 21.86
N ALA A 122 -12.42 -9.29 21.69
CA ALA A 122 -12.58 -10.37 20.71
C ALA A 122 -12.26 -9.94 19.27
N GLN A 123 -12.43 -8.65 18.92
CA GLN A 123 -12.15 -8.16 17.57
C GLN A 123 -10.70 -7.70 17.39
N GLN A 124 -9.91 -7.63 18.46
CA GLN A 124 -8.54 -7.13 18.46
C GLN A 124 -8.39 -5.85 17.63
N LEU A 125 -9.19 -4.83 17.94
CA LEU A 125 -9.33 -3.60 17.15
C LEU A 125 -7.98 -2.90 16.91
N GLN A 126 -7.04 -3.01 17.86
CA GLN A 126 -5.69 -2.45 17.73
C GLN A 126 -4.87 -3.09 16.60
N ARG A 127 -5.11 -4.37 16.31
CA ARG A 127 -4.50 -5.12 15.20
C ARG A 127 -5.28 -4.87 13.91
N LYS A 128 -6.61 -5.00 14.00
CA LYS A 128 -7.53 -4.83 12.87
C LYS A 128 -7.48 -3.42 12.27
N ARG A 129 -7.29 -2.37 13.06
CA ARG A 129 -7.16 -0.99 12.54
C ARG A 129 -5.97 -0.78 11.62
N HIS A 130 -4.93 -1.61 11.72
CA HIS A 130 -3.75 -1.55 10.86
C HIS A 130 -3.94 -2.51 9.69
N ILE A 131 -3.98 -3.82 9.98
CA ILE A 131 -4.07 -4.87 8.96
C ILE A 131 -5.37 -4.77 8.15
N GLY A 132 -6.50 -4.50 8.81
CA GLY A 132 -7.79 -4.34 8.16
C GLY A 132 -7.91 -3.07 7.31
N ASN A 133 -6.96 -2.14 7.40
CA ASN A 133 -6.85 -0.95 6.55
C ASN A 133 -5.73 -1.06 5.51
N ASP A 134 -5.07 -2.21 5.42
CA ASP A 134 -4.19 -2.52 4.30
C ASP A 134 -5.01 -3.05 3.10
N ILE A 135 -4.43 -2.94 1.91
CA ILE A 135 -5.06 -3.41 0.67
C ILE A 135 -4.75 -4.90 0.44
N VAL A 136 -3.52 -5.29 0.77
CA VAL A 136 -2.99 -6.64 0.56
C VAL A 136 -2.44 -7.18 1.87
N ALA A 137 -2.66 -8.46 2.13
CA ALA A 137 -2.07 -9.16 3.28
C ALA A 137 -1.44 -10.51 2.90
N VAL A 138 -0.43 -10.90 3.66
CA VAL A 138 0.13 -12.24 3.67
C VAL A 138 -0.56 -13.04 4.78
N VAL A 139 -0.95 -14.27 4.47
CA VAL A 139 -1.43 -15.25 5.47
C VAL A 139 -0.39 -16.35 5.56
N PHE A 140 0.28 -16.48 6.70
CA PHE A 140 1.22 -17.56 6.95
C PHE A 140 0.55 -18.73 7.67
N GLN A 141 0.87 -19.95 7.25
CA GLN A 141 0.34 -21.19 7.81
C GLN A 141 1.46 -22.20 8.07
N ASP A 142 1.55 -22.75 9.28
CA ASP A 142 2.44 -23.90 9.54
C ASP A 142 1.89 -25.20 8.91
N GLU A 143 0.57 -25.30 8.88
CA GLU A 143 -0.19 -26.44 8.39
C GLU A 143 -1.36 -25.95 7.54
N ASN A 144 -1.70 -26.72 6.51
CA ASN A 144 -2.77 -26.38 5.58
C ASN A 144 -4.10 -26.13 6.31
N THR A 145 -4.59 -24.90 6.23
CA THR A 145 -5.89 -24.50 6.75
C THR A 145 -6.63 -23.74 5.65
N PRO A 146 -7.91 -24.04 5.38
CA PRO A 146 -8.68 -23.26 4.41
C PRO A 146 -8.68 -21.77 4.79
N PHE A 147 -8.48 -20.90 3.80
CA PHE A 147 -8.57 -19.45 3.96
C PHE A 147 -9.34 -18.86 2.78
N VAL A 148 -10.31 -17.99 3.08
CA VAL A 148 -11.02 -17.19 2.08
C VAL A 148 -11.10 -15.73 2.53
N PRO A 149 -11.10 -14.75 1.61
CA PRO A 149 -11.15 -13.33 1.93
C PRO A 149 -12.27 -12.95 2.92
N ASP A 150 -13.42 -13.61 2.82
CA ASP A 150 -14.61 -13.34 3.64
C ASP A 150 -14.43 -13.67 5.13
N MET A 151 -13.37 -14.39 5.51
CA MET A 151 -13.03 -14.64 6.92
C MET A 151 -12.67 -13.35 7.68
N ILE A 152 -12.26 -12.29 6.96
CA ILE A 152 -11.89 -11.00 7.57
C ILE A 152 -12.82 -9.91 7.03
N ALA A 153 -13.59 -9.31 7.94
CA ALA A 153 -14.50 -8.23 7.62
C ALA A 153 -13.71 -6.92 7.47
N SER A 154 -13.26 -6.64 6.25
CA SER A 154 -12.56 -5.40 5.89
C SER A 154 -13.15 -4.76 4.64
N ASN A 155 -13.09 -3.42 4.63
CA ASN A 155 -13.43 -2.59 3.49
C ASN A 155 -12.24 -2.35 2.55
N PHE A 156 -11.02 -2.68 2.96
CA PHE A 156 -9.77 -2.35 2.28
C PHE A 156 -9.01 -3.60 1.81
N LEU A 157 -9.04 -4.70 2.56
CA LEU A 157 -8.37 -5.94 2.15
C LEU A 157 -9.08 -6.54 0.93
N HIS A 158 -8.36 -6.60 -0.19
CA HIS A 158 -8.88 -7.11 -1.48
C HIS A 158 -8.07 -8.27 -2.04
N ALA A 159 -6.81 -8.45 -1.63
CA ALA A 159 -5.97 -9.57 -2.07
C ALA A 159 -5.15 -10.15 -0.93
N PHE A 160 -4.95 -11.46 -0.98
CA PHE A 160 -4.20 -12.23 0.00
C PHE A 160 -3.22 -13.18 -0.70
N VAL A 161 -1.99 -13.22 -0.20
CA VAL A 161 -1.00 -14.23 -0.58
C VAL A 161 -0.85 -15.18 0.60
N VAL A 162 -1.28 -16.43 0.41
CA VAL A 162 -1.16 -17.47 1.44
C VAL A 162 0.18 -18.18 1.25
N VAL A 163 0.98 -18.22 2.31
CA VAL A 163 2.28 -18.88 2.36
C VAL A 163 2.20 -19.98 3.40
N GLN A 164 2.18 -21.22 2.95
CA GLN A 164 2.11 -22.40 3.80
C GLN A 164 3.48 -23.09 3.85
N LEU A 165 3.94 -23.46 5.05
CA LEU A 165 5.10 -24.32 5.20
C LEU A 165 4.79 -25.72 4.64
N GLU A 166 5.71 -26.26 3.82
CA GLU A 166 5.67 -27.64 3.37
C GLU A 166 6.49 -28.51 4.34
N GLN A 167 5.81 -29.41 5.05
CA GLN A 167 6.43 -30.28 6.06
C GLN A 167 7.22 -31.42 5.42
N GLY A 168 8.34 -31.82 6.03
CA GLY A 168 9.07 -33.05 5.65
C GLY A 168 9.97 -32.94 4.42
N SER A 169 10.43 -31.73 4.07
CA SER A 169 11.40 -31.54 2.98
C SER A 169 12.84 -31.82 3.44
N ASP A 170 13.47 -32.83 2.84
CA ASP A 170 14.92 -33.09 2.99
C ASP A 170 15.79 -31.99 2.36
N GLN A 171 15.18 -31.09 1.59
CA GLN A 171 15.82 -30.03 0.82
C GLN A 171 15.76 -28.67 1.54
N GLY A 172 15.52 -28.66 2.85
CA GLY A 172 15.36 -27.43 3.64
C GLY A 172 13.97 -26.82 3.50
N THR A 173 13.77 -25.63 4.07
CA THR A 173 12.47 -24.95 4.19
C THR A 173 11.86 -24.65 2.82
N LEU A 174 10.70 -25.26 2.55
CA LEU A 174 9.90 -25.05 1.35
C LEU A 174 8.57 -24.38 1.73
N TYR A 175 8.10 -23.47 0.88
CA TYR A 175 6.86 -22.74 1.04
C TYR A 175 5.95 -22.99 -0.16
N LYS A 176 4.76 -23.50 0.11
CA LYS A 176 3.68 -23.59 -0.87
C LYS A 176 2.91 -22.26 -0.87
N VAL A 177 2.73 -21.68 -2.06
CA VAL A 177 2.11 -20.36 -2.20
C VAL A 177 0.80 -20.47 -2.98
N SER A 178 -0.25 -19.83 -2.47
CA SER A 178 -1.50 -19.62 -3.18
C SER A 178 -1.95 -18.17 -3.06
N VAL A 179 -2.87 -17.76 -3.93
CA VAL A 179 -3.37 -16.39 -3.98
C VAL A 179 -4.89 -16.45 -3.99
N THR A 180 -5.51 -15.60 -3.18
CA THR A 180 -6.96 -15.39 -3.19
C THR A 180 -7.25 -13.90 -3.13
N ALA A 181 -8.26 -13.45 -3.84
CA ALA A 181 -8.63 -12.04 -3.94
C ALA A 181 -10.14 -11.92 -4.18
N ARG A 182 -10.67 -10.70 -4.06
CA ARG A 182 -12.05 -10.42 -4.48
C ARG A 182 -12.20 -10.54 -6.00
N ASP A 183 -13.42 -10.83 -6.45
CA ASP A 183 -13.74 -11.10 -7.85
C ASP A 183 -13.42 -9.94 -8.80
N ASP A 184 -13.44 -8.70 -8.30
CA ASP A 184 -13.20 -7.48 -9.06
C ASP A 184 -11.71 -7.11 -9.16
N VAL A 185 -10.82 -7.90 -8.54
CA VAL A 185 -9.37 -7.72 -8.66
C VAL A 185 -8.85 -8.48 -9.89
N PRO A 186 -8.29 -7.81 -10.90
CA PRO A 186 -7.74 -8.48 -12.08
C PRO A 186 -6.48 -9.30 -11.73
N PHE A 187 -6.09 -10.19 -12.63
CA PHE A 187 -4.83 -10.93 -12.48
C PHE A 187 -3.62 -10.00 -12.28
N PHE A 188 -2.71 -10.40 -11.39
CA PHE A 188 -1.44 -9.73 -11.15
C PHE A 188 -0.26 -10.70 -11.13
N GLY A 189 0.85 -10.28 -11.73
CA GLY A 189 2.08 -11.07 -11.79
C GLY A 189 2.94 -10.95 -10.52
N PRO A 190 4.07 -11.67 -10.43
CA PRO A 190 4.47 -12.77 -11.32
C PRO A 190 3.50 -13.97 -11.23
N PRO A 191 3.35 -14.78 -12.30
CA PRO A 191 2.55 -16.00 -12.25
C PRO A 191 3.15 -17.01 -11.26
N LEU A 192 2.31 -17.84 -10.64
CA LEU A 192 2.79 -18.93 -9.81
C LEU A 192 3.48 -20.00 -10.69
N PRO A 193 4.58 -20.61 -10.22
CA PRO A 193 5.20 -21.75 -10.90
C PRO A 193 4.30 -22.99 -10.78
N ASP A 194 4.62 -24.03 -11.56
CA ASP A 194 4.02 -25.35 -11.46
C ASP A 194 5.12 -26.39 -11.17
N PRO A 195 5.21 -26.93 -9.94
CA PRO A 195 4.33 -26.70 -8.80
C PRO A 195 4.54 -25.32 -8.14
N ALA A 196 3.51 -24.80 -7.45
CA ALA A 196 3.52 -23.50 -6.77
C ALA A 196 4.29 -23.53 -5.43
N VAL A 197 5.52 -24.04 -5.45
CA VAL A 197 6.38 -24.26 -4.28
C VAL A 197 7.70 -23.53 -4.48
N PHE A 198 8.15 -22.86 -3.42
CA PHE A 198 9.37 -22.07 -3.41
C PHE A 198 10.29 -22.54 -2.28
N ARG A 199 11.60 -22.51 -2.52
CA ARG A 199 12.58 -22.70 -1.46
C ARG A 199 12.84 -21.38 -0.77
N LYS A 200 13.07 -21.41 0.54
CA LYS A 200 13.59 -20.24 1.27
C LYS A 200 14.86 -19.72 0.58
N GLY A 201 14.86 -18.43 0.26
CA GLY A 201 16.00 -17.76 -0.35
C GLY A 201 15.61 -16.42 -1.02
N PRO A 202 16.60 -15.71 -1.59
CA PRO A 202 16.39 -14.41 -2.24
C PRO A 202 15.38 -14.46 -3.39
N GLU A 203 15.36 -15.56 -4.16
CA GLU A 203 14.42 -15.76 -5.27
C GLU A 203 12.96 -15.75 -4.80
N PHE A 204 12.68 -16.42 -3.68
CA PHE A 204 11.35 -16.43 -3.08
C PHE A 204 10.97 -15.07 -2.50
N GLN A 205 11.92 -14.38 -1.83
CA GLN A 205 11.69 -13.03 -1.35
C GLN A 205 11.37 -12.06 -2.49
N GLU A 206 12.14 -12.07 -3.57
CA GLU A 206 11.91 -11.24 -4.75
C GLU A 206 10.55 -11.53 -5.39
N PHE A 207 10.19 -12.81 -5.55
CA PHE A 207 8.89 -13.22 -6.04
C PHE A 207 7.77 -12.65 -5.16
N LEU A 208 7.85 -12.86 -3.85
CA LEU A 208 6.79 -12.51 -2.90
C LEU A 208 6.59 -10.99 -2.81
N LEU A 209 7.67 -10.21 -2.68
CA LEU A 209 7.58 -8.75 -2.62
C LEU A 209 7.04 -8.15 -3.93
N THR A 210 7.49 -8.66 -5.07
CA THR A 210 6.95 -8.25 -6.38
C THR A 210 5.47 -8.60 -6.50
N LYS A 211 5.07 -9.79 -6.03
CA LYS A 211 3.69 -10.26 -6.05
C LYS A 211 2.77 -9.39 -5.20
N LEU A 212 3.22 -8.98 -4.01
CA LEU A 212 2.46 -8.11 -3.10
C LEU A 212 2.25 -6.70 -3.68
N ILE A 213 3.31 -6.09 -4.24
CA ILE A 213 3.21 -4.79 -4.90
C ILE A 213 2.25 -4.84 -6.10
N ASN A 214 2.39 -5.87 -6.94
CA ASN A 214 1.51 -6.04 -8.09
C ASN A 214 0.07 -6.35 -7.69
N ALA A 215 -0.14 -7.04 -6.56
CA ALA A 215 -1.47 -7.24 -5.99
C ALA A 215 -2.10 -5.90 -5.63
N GLU A 216 -1.36 -4.99 -4.99
CA GLU A 216 -1.87 -3.66 -4.63
C GLU A 216 -2.20 -2.83 -5.88
N TYR A 217 -1.33 -2.84 -6.89
CA TYR A 217 -1.60 -2.21 -8.19
C TYR A 217 -2.83 -2.78 -8.90
N ALA A 218 -3.08 -4.09 -8.79
CA ALA A 218 -4.31 -4.68 -9.32
C ALA A 218 -5.54 -4.29 -8.51
N CYS A 219 -5.43 -4.24 -7.18
CA CYS A 219 -6.51 -3.81 -6.30
C CYS A 219 -6.98 -2.38 -6.60
N TYR A 220 -6.10 -1.45 -7.02
CA TYR A 220 -6.56 -0.11 -7.44
C TYR A 220 -7.53 -0.12 -8.62
N LYS A 221 -7.53 -1.18 -9.44
CA LYS A 221 -8.47 -1.36 -10.56
C LYS A 221 -9.82 -1.95 -10.12
N ALA A 222 -9.94 -2.41 -8.88
CA ALA A 222 -11.20 -2.88 -8.30
C ALA A 222 -12.18 -1.70 -8.17
N GLU A 223 -13.48 -1.97 -8.28
CA GLU A 223 -14.51 -0.94 -8.48
C GLU A 223 -14.48 0.12 -7.38
N LYS A 224 -14.29 -0.32 -6.14
CA LYS A 224 -14.28 0.55 -4.97
C LYS A 224 -13.10 1.53 -4.98
N PHE A 225 -11.93 1.07 -5.36
CA PHE A 225 -10.72 1.89 -5.39
C PHE A 225 -10.66 2.77 -6.64
N ALA A 226 -11.05 2.24 -7.80
CA ALA A 226 -11.12 2.99 -9.04
C ALA A 226 -12.01 4.24 -8.90
N LYS A 227 -13.20 4.10 -8.30
CA LYS A 227 -14.10 5.25 -8.03
C LYS A 227 -13.48 6.30 -7.11
N LEU A 228 -12.71 5.87 -6.11
CA LEU A 228 -12.03 6.78 -5.18
C LEU A 228 -10.85 7.50 -5.86
N GLU A 229 -10.11 6.78 -6.70
CA GLU A 229 -9.00 7.30 -7.50
C GLU A 229 -9.50 8.31 -8.53
N GLU A 230 -10.53 7.99 -9.30
CA GLU A 230 -11.15 8.90 -10.29
C GLU A 230 -11.59 10.22 -9.65
N ARG A 231 -12.24 10.15 -8.49
CA ARG A 231 -12.68 11.35 -7.76
C ARG A 231 -11.49 12.19 -7.30
N THR A 232 -10.45 11.55 -6.77
CA THR A 232 -9.23 12.25 -6.32
C THR A 232 -8.51 12.90 -7.51
N ARG A 233 -8.35 12.15 -8.61
CA ARG A 233 -7.73 12.64 -9.84
C ARG A 233 -8.48 13.83 -10.43
N ALA A 234 -9.82 13.77 -10.48
CA ALA A 234 -10.66 14.87 -10.95
C ALA A 234 -10.48 16.13 -10.11
N ALA A 235 -10.53 16.02 -8.78
CA ALA A 235 -10.35 17.17 -7.89
C ALA A 235 -8.95 17.79 -7.98
N LEU A 236 -7.90 16.96 -8.06
CA LEU A 236 -6.53 17.42 -8.26
C LEU A 236 -6.34 18.11 -9.62
N LEU A 237 -6.95 17.56 -10.67
CA LEU A 237 -6.89 18.13 -12.01
C LEU A 237 -7.61 19.48 -12.09
N GLU A 238 -8.77 19.61 -11.45
CA GLU A 238 -9.50 20.87 -11.34
C GLU A 238 -8.65 21.94 -10.64
N THR A 239 -8.05 21.58 -9.50
CA THR A 239 -7.13 22.48 -8.75
C THR A 239 -5.93 22.89 -9.61
N LEU A 240 -5.30 21.95 -10.32
CA LEU A 240 -4.20 22.24 -11.23
C LEU A 240 -4.63 23.19 -12.35
N HIS A 241 -5.78 22.92 -12.96
CA HIS A 241 -6.32 23.72 -14.05
C HIS A 241 -6.57 25.17 -13.60
N GLU A 242 -7.23 25.37 -12.47
CA GLU A 242 -7.48 26.70 -11.90
C GLU A 242 -6.16 27.45 -11.63
N GLU A 243 -5.18 26.77 -11.03
CA GLU A 243 -3.88 27.39 -10.73
C GLU A 243 -3.11 27.78 -12.01
N LEU A 244 -3.08 26.89 -13.02
CA LEU A 244 -2.43 27.18 -14.29
C LEU A 244 -3.13 28.32 -15.05
N GLN A 245 -4.46 28.34 -15.03
CA GLN A 245 -5.25 29.39 -15.67
C GLN A 245 -5.00 30.75 -15.01
N ALA A 246 -5.17 30.84 -13.68
CA ALA A 246 -5.00 32.09 -12.94
C ALA A 246 -3.58 32.66 -13.10
N ARG A 247 -2.55 31.81 -12.98
CA ARG A 247 -1.16 32.25 -13.13
C ARG A 247 -0.82 32.63 -14.57
N SER A 248 -1.41 31.98 -15.57
CA SER A 248 -1.22 32.36 -16.98
C SER A 248 -1.92 33.68 -17.32
N GLN A 249 -3.10 33.94 -16.75
CA GLN A 249 -3.78 35.24 -16.87
C GLN A 249 -2.99 36.36 -16.21
N ALA A 250 -2.42 36.13 -15.02
CA ALA A 250 -1.54 37.10 -14.36
C ALA A 250 -0.32 37.46 -15.22
N MET A 251 0.28 36.48 -15.92
CA MET A 251 1.38 36.73 -16.86
C MET A 251 1.00 37.59 -18.07
N LEU A 252 -0.29 37.59 -18.44
CA LEU A 252 -0.85 38.44 -19.50
C LEU A 252 -1.30 39.82 -18.99
N GLY A 253 -1.13 40.11 -17.69
CA GLY A 253 -1.64 41.34 -17.08
C GLY A 253 -3.16 41.35 -16.91
N LEU A 254 -3.80 40.17 -16.92
CA LEU A 254 -5.26 40.00 -16.76
C LEU A 254 -5.63 39.48 -15.36
N GLY A 255 -4.74 39.65 -14.38
CA GLY A 255 -5.02 39.32 -12.98
C GLY A 255 -6.01 40.31 -12.36
N PRO A 256 -6.63 39.97 -11.21
CA PRO A 256 -7.42 40.96 -10.46
C PRO A 256 -6.54 42.19 -10.18
N ASP A 257 -7.06 43.38 -10.48
CA ASP A 257 -6.43 44.66 -10.13
C ASP A 257 -6.24 44.73 -8.61
N ASP A 258 -5.09 44.30 -8.10
CA ASP A 258 -4.71 44.53 -6.71
C ASP A 258 -3.71 45.69 -6.69
N GLU A 259 -4.26 46.90 -6.59
CA GLU A 259 -3.53 48.04 -6.04
C GLU A 259 -3.15 47.72 -4.58
N ARG A 260 -2.09 46.92 -4.36
CA ARG A 260 -1.41 46.85 -3.06
C ARG A 260 0.10 46.75 -3.23
N PRO A 261 0.88 47.63 -2.57
CA PRO A 261 2.32 47.58 -2.64
C PRO A 261 2.84 46.36 -1.90
N ASP A 262 3.81 45.73 -2.55
CA ASP A 262 4.80 44.75 -2.11
C ASP A 262 4.82 44.44 -0.61
N ASN A 263 4.44 43.20 -0.27
CA ASN A 263 5.02 42.48 0.85
C ASN A 263 5.08 41.00 0.46
N GLY A 264 6.26 40.57 0.02
CA GLY A 264 6.55 39.22 -0.43
C GLY A 264 6.20 38.14 0.59
N ALA A 265 5.16 37.39 0.29
CA ALA A 265 5.01 35.95 0.56
C ALA A 265 3.76 35.46 -0.18
N ALA A 266 3.92 34.96 -1.41
CA ALA A 266 2.87 34.16 -2.02
C ALA A 266 2.68 32.90 -1.15
N ALA A 267 1.45 32.66 -0.68
CA ALA A 267 1.13 31.44 0.04
C ALA A 267 1.57 30.21 -0.78
N PRO A 268 2.15 29.18 -0.15
CA PRO A 268 2.60 28.00 -0.89
C PRO A 268 1.40 27.35 -1.56
N GLY A 269 1.51 27.09 -2.87
CA GLY A 269 0.46 26.44 -3.64
C GLY A 269 0.24 25.01 -3.13
N PHE A 270 -0.98 24.49 -3.23
CA PHE A 270 -1.34 23.14 -2.76
C PHE A 270 -0.34 22.06 -3.25
N PHE A 271 0.13 22.16 -4.49
CA PHE A 271 1.12 21.23 -5.04
C PHE A 271 2.57 21.43 -4.55
N GLU A 272 2.92 22.60 -3.99
CA GLU A 272 4.24 22.82 -3.37
C GLU A 272 4.37 22.09 -2.02
N SER A 273 3.27 21.54 -1.48
CA SER A 273 3.24 20.79 -0.22
C SER A 273 3.60 19.29 -0.34
N PHE A 274 3.69 18.74 -1.55
CA PHE A 274 4.01 17.31 -1.80
C PHE A 274 5.52 16.99 -1.75
N LYS A 275 6.30 17.71 -0.93
CA LYS A 275 7.73 17.42 -0.74
C LYS A 275 8.00 16.42 0.38
#